data_AF-A0A1I2HB18-F1
#
_entry.id   AF-A0A1I2HB18-F1
#
_cell.length_a   1.000
_cell.length_b   1.000
_cell.length_c   1.000
_cell.angle_alpha   90.00
_cell.angle_beta   90.00
_cell.angle_gamma   90.00
#
_symmetry.space_group_name_H-M   'P 1'
#
loop_
_entity.id
_entity.type
_entity.pdbx_description
1 polymer ?
#
loop_
_entity_poly.entity_id
_entity_poly.type
_entity_poly.pdbx_seq_one_letter_code
_entity_poly.pdbx_strand_id
1 'polypeptide(L)'
;MSSRRQRPLSARPAARLAPGIALATGLACTRVSDTPRFEPISERLEILETIPGPMAEDVPPGAQIDFCFSGTLDPRALDDLDASLRSGLVTFDTQLDLQLFAWRPPGESSGTAEAPWCPGSVVSLRAKEPLVPGVLHRVRLAPSAVGWAGEQLDVTTPGWVADDGGPLFILQFYVREPDDDDKTDPPEPAPTLTDLFAPGQVFSANNPACSCHRDPDDLAYERLDLSSPQDAFAGLVLPTRRQSTGFPMVVPRRPSESFLVQVLLRDDDGQALHGVRGDPMPPDAPLPYPEMLAIVRWIEGGALP
;
A
#
# COMPACT_ATOMS: atom_id res chain seq x y z
N MET A 1 -76.64 58.81 22.43
CA MET A 1 -77.44 58.05 23.42
C MET A 1 -76.63 56.84 23.83
N SER A 2 -76.44 56.67 25.16
CA SER A 2 -76.24 55.41 25.93
C SER A 2 -75.50 54.23 25.30
N SER A 3 -74.62 53.47 25.96
CA SER A 3 -74.29 53.34 27.38
C SER A 3 -73.04 52.46 27.52
N ARG A 4 -72.30 52.71 28.60
CA ARG A 4 -71.14 51.99 29.18
C ARG A 4 -71.34 50.48 29.40
N ARG A 5 -70.24 49.72 29.33
CA ARG A 5 -69.65 48.87 30.43
C ARG A 5 -68.11 48.82 30.26
N GLN A 6 -67.30 49.52 31.08
CA GLN A 6 -66.48 49.04 32.24
C GLN A 6 -65.56 47.83 31.91
N ARG A 7 -64.22 47.93 31.66
CA ARG A 7 -62.99 48.19 32.50
C ARG A 7 -62.76 47.13 33.63
N PRO A 8 -61.52 46.77 34.08
CA PRO A 8 -60.19 47.39 33.85
C PRO A 8 -58.89 46.49 33.73
N LEU A 9 -57.79 47.16 33.31
CA LEU A 9 -56.36 47.14 33.74
C LEU A 9 -55.36 45.96 33.55
N SER A 10 -54.17 46.37 33.06
CA SER A 10 -52.79 45.85 33.24
C SER A 10 -52.39 44.55 32.51
N ALA A 11 -51.22 44.38 31.88
CA ALA A 11 -49.93 45.09 31.91
C ALA A 11 -49.13 44.85 30.60
N ARG A 12 -48.16 45.73 30.31
CA ARG A 12 -47.03 45.58 29.34
C ARG A 12 -45.96 44.60 29.89
N PRO A 13 -44.80 44.35 29.23
CA PRO A 13 -44.43 44.16 27.81
C PRO A 13 -43.57 42.87 27.61
N ALA A 14 -43.14 42.52 26.39
CA ALA A 14 -41.77 42.04 26.11
C ALA A 14 -41.56 41.71 24.62
N ALA A 15 -40.50 42.30 24.08
CA ALA A 15 -39.90 41.96 22.81
C ALA A 15 -39.35 40.53 22.81
N ARG A 16 -39.30 39.89 21.63
CA ARG A 16 -38.18 39.02 21.25
C ARG A 16 -38.08 38.94 19.72
N LEU A 17 -36.97 39.48 19.25
CA LEU A 17 -36.38 39.27 17.93
C LEU A 17 -36.14 37.78 17.72
N ALA A 18 -36.56 37.24 16.58
CA ALA A 18 -36.08 35.96 16.07
C ALA A 18 -34.81 36.24 15.23
N PRO A 19 -33.65 35.61 15.53
CA PRO A 19 -32.49 35.70 14.66
C PRO A 19 -32.69 34.80 13.45
N GLY A 20 -32.62 35.40 12.27
CA GLY A 20 -32.50 34.70 11.00
C GLY A 20 -31.14 33.98 10.94
N ILE A 21 -31.19 32.67 10.68
CA ILE A 21 -30.00 31.85 10.48
C ILE A 21 -29.48 32.10 9.06
N ALA A 22 -28.28 32.65 8.99
CA ALA A 22 -27.50 32.79 7.78
C ALA A 22 -27.03 31.41 7.29
N LEU A 23 -27.34 31.09 6.04
CA LEU A 23 -26.76 29.96 5.31
C LEU A 23 -25.33 30.33 4.92
N ALA A 24 -24.36 29.85 5.70
CA ALA A 24 -22.96 29.81 5.29
C ALA A 24 -22.73 28.54 4.47
N THR A 25 -22.55 28.69 3.16
CA THR A 25 -22.02 27.66 2.27
C THR A 25 -20.53 27.51 2.53
N GLY A 26 -20.18 26.60 3.46
CA GLY A 26 -18.81 26.14 3.66
C GLY A 26 -18.45 25.10 2.59
N LEU A 27 -17.45 25.41 1.78
CA LEU A 27 -16.66 24.45 1.01
C LEU A 27 -16.00 23.49 2.00
N ALA A 28 -16.59 22.31 2.21
CA ALA A 28 -15.98 21.24 2.99
C ALA A 28 -15.18 20.34 2.03
N CYS A 29 -13.89 20.60 1.89
CA CYS A 29 -12.94 19.58 1.49
C CYS A 29 -12.97 18.51 2.59
N THR A 30 -13.57 17.36 2.33
CA THR A 30 -13.56 16.23 3.27
C THR A 30 -12.12 15.74 3.40
N ARG A 31 -11.46 16.06 4.50
CA ARG A 31 -10.29 15.32 4.98
C ARG A 31 -10.70 13.86 5.19
N VAL A 32 -9.80 12.95 4.86
CA VAL A 32 -9.82 11.55 5.30
C VAL A 32 -10.18 11.55 6.80
N SER A 33 -11.19 10.76 7.19
CA SER A 33 -11.71 10.80 8.55
C SER A 33 -10.62 10.41 9.55
N ASP A 34 -10.28 11.29 10.49
CA ASP A 34 -9.40 11.04 11.65
C ASP A 34 -9.99 10.03 12.66
N THR A 35 -11.00 9.26 12.27
CA THR A 35 -11.59 8.21 13.10
C THR A 35 -10.98 6.89 12.64
N PRO A 36 -10.05 6.29 13.42
CA PRO A 36 -9.62 4.93 13.14
C PRO A 36 -10.87 4.05 13.15
N ARG A 37 -11.08 3.31 12.05
CA ARG A 37 -12.28 2.50 11.86
C ARG A 37 -12.36 1.33 12.85
N PHE A 38 -11.26 1.01 13.53
CA PHE A 38 -11.06 -0.13 14.41
C PHE A 38 -10.13 0.24 15.58
N GLU A 39 -10.16 -0.55 16.66
CA GLU A 39 -9.26 -0.38 17.81
C GLU A 39 -7.80 -0.64 17.39
N PRO A 40 -6.84 0.25 17.72
CA PRO A 40 -5.45 0.07 17.32
C PRO A 40 -4.84 -1.14 18.04
N ILE A 41 -4.22 -2.03 17.26
CA ILE A 41 -3.39 -3.11 17.78
C ILE A 41 -2.16 -2.49 18.44
N SER A 42 -1.76 -3.02 19.61
CA SER A 42 -0.65 -2.47 20.41
C SER A 42 0.75 -2.76 19.84
N GLU A 43 0.83 -3.58 18.80
CA GLU A 43 2.09 -3.92 18.16
C GLU A 43 2.60 -2.74 17.36
N ARG A 44 3.93 -2.59 17.35
CA ARG A 44 4.61 -1.54 16.60
C ARG A 44 5.34 -2.16 15.43
N LEU A 45 5.39 -1.41 14.34
CA LEU A 45 6.19 -1.77 13.18
C LEU A 45 7.63 -1.32 13.40
N GLU A 46 8.57 -2.18 13.05
CA GLU A 46 9.99 -1.88 13.08
C GLU A 46 10.54 -1.85 11.65
N ILE A 47 11.53 -0.99 11.42
CA ILE A 47 12.41 -1.11 10.24
C ILE A 47 13.50 -2.11 10.65
N LEU A 48 13.42 -3.33 10.12
CA LEU A 48 14.31 -4.43 10.48
C LEU A 48 15.66 -4.30 9.79
N GLU A 49 15.64 -3.89 8.53
CA GLU A 49 16.84 -3.81 7.69
C GLU A 49 16.66 -2.74 6.60
N THR A 50 17.77 -2.14 6.18
CA THR A 50 17.81 -1.26 5.01
C THR A 50 18.87 -1.72 4.02
N ILE A 51 18.56 -1.61 2.74
CA ILE A 51 19.49 -1.91 1.64
C ILE A 51 19.55 -0.66 0.75
N PRO A 52 20.67 0.06 0.62
CA PRO A 52 21.94 -0.23 1.29
C PRO A 52 21.85 -0.07 2.83
N GLY A 53 22.78 -0.74 3.52
CA GLY A 53 22.92 -0.61 4.96
C GLY A 53 23.42 0.77 5.40
N PRO A 54 23.32 1.10 6.70
CA PRO A 54 23.87 2.34 7.24
C PRO A 54 25.36 2.48 6.95
N MET A 55 25.75 3.65 6.43
CA MET A 55 27.12 3.99 6.05
C MET A 55 27.72 3.06 4.99
N ALA A 56 26.89 2.37 4.20
CA ALA A 56 27.38 1.57 3.09
C ALA A 56 28.28 2.40 2.17
N GLU A 57 29.38 1.79 1.78
CA GLU A 57 30.28 2.26 0.74
C GLU A 57 29.94 1.51 -0.56
N ASP A 58 30.38 2.03 -1.69
CA ASP A 58 30.22 1.38 -3.00
C ASP A 58 28.78 1.20 -3.51
N VAL A 59 27.85 2.07 -3.10
CA VAL A 59 26.47 2.04 -3.61
C VAL A 59 26.43 2.48 -5.09
N PRO A 60 25.80 1.71 -6.00
CA PRO A 60 25.66 2.09 -7.40
C PRO A 60 24.88 3.41 -7.58
N PRO A 61 25.20 4.24 -8.59
CA PRO A 61 24.46 5.48 -8.87
C PRO A 61 22.96 5.29 -9.14
N GLY A 62 22.56 4.12 -9.64
CA GLY A 62 21.16 3.78 -9.93
C GLY A 62 20.46 2.97 -8.83
N ALA A 63 21.07 2.84 -7.64
CA ALA A 63 20.59 1.94 -6.60
C ALA A 63 19.16 2.25 -6.13
N GLN A 64 18.39 1.20 -5.87
CA GLN A 64 17.15 1.29 -5.11
C GLN A 64 17.48 1.22 -3.62
N ILE A 65 16.82 2.07 -2.82
CA ILE A 65 16.91 2.03 -1.36
C ILE A 65 15.67 1.32 -0.81
N ASP A 66 15.86 0.14 -0.24
CA ASP A 66 14.80 -0.67 0.36
C ASP A 66 14.79 -0.55 1.89
N PHE A 67 13.59 -0.47 2.44
CA PHE A 67 13.30 -0.52 3.87
C PHE A 67 12.44 -1.76 4.13
N CYS A 68 12.99 -2.73 4.86
CA CYS A 68 12.26 -3.92 5.27
C CYS A 68 11.53 -3.66 6.58
N PHE A 69 10.21 -3.86 6.59
CA PHE A 69 9.37 -3.70 7.77
C PHE A 69 9.04 -5.04 8.41
N SER A 70 8.83 -5.02 9.73
CA SER A 70 8.47 -6.21 10.51
C SER A 70 7.08 -6.77 10.19
N GLY A 71 6.19 -5.95 9.62
CA GLY A 71 4.82 -6.33 9.29
C GLY A 71 4.35 -5.78 7.95
N THR A 72 3.10 -6.11 7.60
CA THR A 72 2.49 -5.65 6.34
C THR A 72 2.01 -4.19 6.47
N LEU A 73 2.43 -3.32 5.55
CA LEU A 73 2.04 -1.91 5.54
C LEU A 73 0.73 -1.67 4.80
N ASP A 74 -0.05 -0.68 5.25
CA ASP A 74 -1.22 -0.19 4.51
C ASP A 74 -0.78 0.68 3.31
N PRO A 75 -1.04 0.27 2.06
CA PRO A 75 -0.68 1.05 0.86
C PRO A 75 -1.32 2.43 0.81
N ARG A 76 -2.41 2.67 1.56
CA ARG A 76 -3.13 3.95 1.58
C ARG A 76 -2.46 5.00 2.47
N ALA A 77 -1.58 4.58 3.35
CA ALA A 77 -0.91 5.46 4.31
C ALA A 77 0.40 6.03 3.78
N LEU A 78 0.94 5.45 2.69
CA LEU A 78 2.17 5.93 2.07
C LEU A 78 1.87 6.97 0.98
N ASP A 79 2.60 8.07 1.03
CA ASP A 79 2.65 9.07 -0.02
C ASP A 79 4.11 9.38 -0.43
N ASP A 80 4.29 9.98 -1.62
CA ASP A 80 5.60 10.32 -2.17
C ASP A 80 6.37 11.37 -1.34
N LEU A 81 5.72 12.05 -0.38
CA LEU A 81 6.34 13.07 0.49
C LEU A 81 6.91 12.45 1.77
N ASP A 82 6.58 11.20 2.06
CA ASP A 82 7.05 10.48 3.24
C ASP A 82 8.55 10.21 3.21
N ALA A 83 9.16 10.20 2.03
CA ALA A 83 10.58 9.97 1.87
C ALA A 83 11.25 11.07 1.05
N SER A 84 12.47 11.47 1.45
CA SER A 84 13.29 12.40 0.68
C SER A 84 14.74 11.94 0.62
N LEU A 85 15.36 12.15 -0.54
CA LEU A 85 16.76 11.83 -0.80
C LEU A 85 17.54 13.11 -1.13
N ARG A 86 18.68 13.28 -0.47
CA ARG A 86 19.52 14.47 -0.63
C ARG A 86 21.00 14.18 -0.46
N SER A 87 21.83 15.04 -1.04
CA SER A 87 23.26 15.12 -0.77
C SER A 87 23.68 16.58 -0.62
N GLY A 88 24.21 16.96 0.55
CA GLY A 88 24.49 18.37 0.86
C GLY A 88 23.25 19.26 0.72
N LEU A 89 23.29 20.18 -0.25
CA LEU A 89 22.18 21.08 -0.60
C LEU A 89 21.34 20.61 -1.80
N VAL A 90 21.71 19.49 -2.42
CA VAL A 90 21.01 18.91 -3.58
C VAL A 90 19.93 17.95 -3.08
N THR A 91 18.70 18.14 -3.56
CA THR A 91 17.58 17.21 -3.37
C THR A 91 17.30 16.49 -4.68
N PHE A 92 17.00 15.20 -4.60
CA PHE A 92 16.67 14.38 -5.74
C PHE A 92 15.16 14.16 -5.82
N ASP A 93 14.62 14.18 -7.03
CA ASP A 93 13.27 13.69 -7.26
C ASP A 93 13.26 12.17 -7.10
N THR A 94 12.32 11.67 -6.32
CA THR A 94 12.22 10.25 -6.00
C THR A 94 10.88 9.65 -6.42
N GLN A 95 10.85 8.33 -6.47
CA GLN A 95 9.66 7.50 -6.59
C GLN A 95 9.65 6.54 -5.40
N LEU A 96 8.48 6.37 -4.78
CA LEU A 96 8.23 5.32 -3.80
C LEU A 96 7.42 4.19 -4.41
N ASP A 97 7.84 2.96 -4.13
CA ASP A 97 7.11 1.74 -4.46
C ASP A 97 6.93 0.89 -3.19
N LEU A 98 5.82 0.15 -3.10
CA LEU A 98 5.53 -0.75 -1.98
C LEU A 98 5.38 -2.19 -2.48
N GLN A 99 6.13 -3.10 -1.87
CA GLN A 99 5.93 -4.54 -1.97
C GLN A 99 5.24 -5.01 -0.69
N LEU A 100 4.03 -5.56 -0.76
CA LEU A 100 3.33 -6.06 0.44
C LEU A 100 4.07 -7.24 1.09
N PHE A 101 4.79 -8.01 0.28
CA PHE A 101 5.78 -9.02 0.68
C PHE A 101 7.01 -8.87 -0.22
N ALA A 102 8.20 -9.25 0.25
CA ALA A 102 9.44 -9.15 -0.54
C ALA A 102 9.45 -10.14 -1.72
N TRP A 103 9.22 -9.65 -2.93
CA TRP A 103 9.22 -10.47 -4.15
C TRP A 103 10.33 -10.10 -5.14
N ARG A 104 10.90 -8.90 -5.02
CA ARG A 104 12.15 -8.51 -5.70
C ARG A 104 13.37 -8.84 -4.84
N PRO A 105 14.53 -9.11 -5.45
CA PRO A 105 15.79 -9.15 -4.72
C PRO A 105 16.07 -7.83 -3.99
N PRO A 106 16.81 -7.86 -2.86
CA PRO A 106 17.11 -6.66 -2.07
C PRO A 106 17.98 -5.67 -2.87
N GLY A 107 17.58 -4.40 -2.90
CA GLY A 107 18.29 -3.33 -3.62
C GLY A 107 18.04 -3.31 -5.13
N GLU A 108 17.25 -4.26 -5.64
CA GLU A 108 16.97 -4.40 -7.06
C GLU A 108 15.60 -3.82 -7.43
N SER A 109 15.57 -3.05 -8.52
CA SER A 109 14.31 -2.47 -9.00
C SER A 109 13.46 -3.42 -9.84
N SER A 110 14.05 -4.54 -10.26
CA SER A 110 13.42 -5.59 -11.05
C SER A 110 13.95 -6.97 -10.68
N GLY A 111 13.39 -8.00 -11.31
CA GLY A 111 13.77 -9.39 -11.06
C GLY A 111 12.87 -10.04 -10.00
N THR A 112 13.19 -11.29 -9.70
CA THR A 112 12.42 -12.10 -8.77
C THR A 112 13.33 -12.78 -7.77
N ALA A 113 13.02 -12.67 -6.49
CA ALA A 113 13.68 -13.49 -5.47
C ALA A 113 13.11 -14.91 -5.48
N GLU A 114 13.90 -15.90 -5.06
CA GLU A 114 13.43 -17.29 -4.90
C GLU A 114 12.60 -17.48 -3.61
N ALA A 115 12.77 -16.58 -2.64
CA ALA A 115 12.10 -16.55 -1.35
C ALA A 115 12.02 -15.11 -0.83
N PRO A 116 11.07 -14.79 0.07
CA PRO A 116 10.99 -13.47 0.66
C PRO A 116 12.19 -13.22 1.60
N TRP A 117 12.93 -12.15 1.36
CA TRP A 117 14.05 -11.73 2.21
C TRP A 117 13.61 -10.85 3.39
N CYS A 118 12.44 -10.25 3.29
CA CYS A 118 11.80 -9.46 4.34
C CYS A 118 10.56 -10.19 4.86
N PRO A 119 10.35 -10.29 6.19
CA PRO A 119 9.16 -10.95 6.75
C PRO A 119 7.87 -10.17 6.48
N GLY A 120 7.94 -8.83 6.44
CA GLY A 120 6.80 -7.96 6.16
C GLY A 120 6.87 -7.31 4.78
N SER A 121 6.43 -6.06 4.73
CA SER A 121 6.48 -5.25 3.52
C SER A 121 7.86 -4.61 3.28
N VAL A 122 8.13 -4.29 2.02
CA VAL A 122 9.29 -3.52 1.61
C VAL A 122 8.84 -2.22 0.99
N VAL A 123 9.30 -1.09 1.53
CA VAL A 123 9.20 0.21 0.86
C VAL A 123 10.49 0.47 0.13
N SER A 124 10.38 0.76 -1.16
CA SER A 124 11.51 1.02 -2.05
C SER A 124 11.49 2.50 -2.46
N LEU A 125 12.62 3.18 -2.32
CA LEU A 125 12.85 4.55 -2.77
C LEU A 125 13.88 4.54 -3.89
N ARG A 126 13.56 5.17 -5.03
CA ARG A 126 14.48 5.30 -6.15
C ARG A 126 14.55 6.74 -6.64
N ALA A 127 15.75 7.23 -6.91
CA ALA A 127 15.93 8.52 -7.58
C ALA A 127 15.53 8.44 -9.05
N LYS A 128 14.91 9.50 -9.58
CA LYS A 128 14.55 9.58 -11.01
C LYS A 128 15.76 9.85 -11.90
N GLU A 129 16.85 10.33 -11.32
CA GLU A 129 18.14 10.56 -11.96
C GLU A 129 19.26 9.83 -11.20
N PRO A 130 20.36 9.44 -11.86
CA PRO A 130 21.50 8.83 -11.19
C PRO A 130 22.06 9.68 -10.04
N LEU A 131 22.42 9.02 -8.95
CA LEU A 131 23.02 9.66 -7.79
C LEU A 131 24.46 10.12 -8.08
N VAL A 132 24.83 11.25 -7.50
CA VAL A 132 26.16 11.85 -7.67
C VAL A 132 27.23 11.05 -6.91
N PRO A 133 28.30 10.54 -7.54
CA PRO A 133 29.38 9.81 -6.86
C PRO A 133 30.19 10.64 -5.86
N GLY A 134 30.88 9.95 -4.95
CA GLY A 134 31.92 10.53 -4.09
C GLY A 134 31.43 11.47 -2.99
N VAL A 135 30.12 11.56 -2.79
CA VAL A 135 29.48 12.38 -1.76
C VAL A 135 28.58 11.54 -0.87
N LEU A 136 28.32 12.05 0.34
CA LEU A 136 27.41 11.40 1.28
C LEU A 136 25.97 11.71 0.89
N HIS A 137 25.17 10.66 0.70
CA HIS A 137 23.73 10.77 0.53
C HIS A 137 23.05 10.54 1.86
N ARG A 138 21.85 11.11 1.97
CA ARG A 138 20.98 10.95 3.12
C ARG A 138 19.56 10.75 2.63
N VAL A 139 18.99 9.61 3.00
CA VAL A 139 17.54 9.39 2.95
C VAL A 139 16.94 9.78 4.28
N ARG A 140 15.79 10.45 4.21
CA ARG A 140 14.92 10.71 5.35
C ARG A 140 13.59 10.04 5.08
N LEU A 141 13.11 9.27 6.05
CA LEU A 141 11.77 8.68 6.03
C LEU A 141 10.98 9.22 7.23
N ALA A 142 9.79 9.74 6.96
CA ALA A 142 8.83 10.17 7.96
C ALA A 142 8.14 8.96 8.62
N PRO A 143 7.70 9.08 9.88
CA PRO A 143 7.02 8.01 10.63
C PRO A 143 5.52 7.93 10.28
N SER A 144 5.18 8.14 9.01
CA SER A 144 3.80 8.20 8.51
C SER A 144 3.28 6.85 8.03
N ALA A 145 4.17 5.91 7.69
CA ALA A 145 3.79 4.55 7.39
C ALA A 145 3.06 3.92 8.59
N VAL A 146 1.95 3.25 8.31
CA VAL A 146 1.19 2.50 9.31
C VAL A 146 1.02 1.06 8.84
N GLY A 147 0.93 0.16 9.81
CA GLY A 147 0.63 -1.23 9.56
C GLY A 147 -0.80 -1.40 9.10
N TRP A 148 -1.06 -2.55 8.51
CA TRP A 148 -2.35 -2.86 7.92
C TRP A 148 -3.50 -2.73 8.93
N ALA A 149 -3.26 -3.02 10.21
CA ALA A 149 -4.23 -2.90 11.30
C ALA A 149 -4.10 -1.58 12.09
N GLY A 150 -3.31 -0.62 11.59
CA GLY A 150 -3.10 0.70 12.21
C GLY A 150 -1.91 0.78 13.17
N GLU A 151 -1.06 -0.24 13.18
CA GLU A 151 0.20 -0.29 13.93
C GLU A 151 1.07 0.92 13.57
N GLN A 152 1.61 1.59 14.58
CA GLN A 152 2.49 2.73 14.37
C GLN A 152 3.95 2.27 14.30
N LEU A 153 4.79 3.04 13.62
CA LEU A 153 6.23 2.78 13.61
C LEU A 153 6.85 2.96 15.00
N ASP A 154 7.74 2.03 15.37
CA ASP A 154 8.57 2.15 16.56
C ASP A 154 9.75 3.08 16.30
N VAL A 155 9.53 4.35 16.61
CA VAL A 155 10.54 5.41 16.52
C VAL A 155 11.64 5.34 17.60
N THR A 156 11.65 4.29 18.43
CA THR A 156 12.69 4.06 19.44
C THR A 156 13.82 3.14 18.97
N THR A 157 13.65 2.52 17.79
CA THR A 157 14.66 1.66 17.17
C THR A 157 15.84 2.47 16.60
N PRO A 158 17.02 1.84 16.39
CA PRO A 158 18.17 2.55 15.81
C PRO A 158 17.87 3.15 14.43
N GLY A 159 18.43 4.34 14.16
CA GLY A 159 18.25 5.08 12.89
C GLY A 159 17.22 6.21 12.98
N TRP A 160 16.34 6.20 13.98
CA TRP A 160 15.45 7.33 14.28
C TRP A 160 16.19 8.45 15.02
N VAL A 161 15.95 9.67 14.60
CA VAL A 161 16.42 10.90 15.27
C VAL A 161 15.25 11.83 15.54
N ALA A 162 15.33 12.60 16.61
CA ALA A 162 14.40 13.70 16.85
C ALA A 162 14.82 14.92 16.02
N ASP A 163 13.89 15.50 15.28
CA ASP A 163 14.03 16.78 14.57
C ASP A 163 12.90 17.74 15.00
N ASP A 164 13.00 19.03 14.65
CA ASP A 164 12.01 20.05 15.03
C ASP A 164 10.59 19.74 14.49
N GLY A 165 10.51 18.95 13.41
CA GLY A 165 9.27 18.47 12.79
C GLY A 165 8.75 17.13 13.32
N GLY A 166 9.41 16.53 14.31
CA GLY A 166 9.10 15.18 14.82
C GLY A 166 10.21 14.17 14.54
N PRO A 167 9.99 12.88 14.88
CA PRO A 167 10.97 11.83 14.63
C PRO A 167 11.14 11.60 13.13
N LEU A 168 12.36 11.32 12.69
CA LEU A 168 12.71 10.99 11.31
C LEU A 168 13.70 9.83 11.31
N PHE A 169 13.52 8.87 10.41
CA PHE A 169 14.52 7.85 10.18
C PHE A 169 15.57 8.40 9.21
N ILE A 170 16.85 8.25 9.54
CA ILE A 170 17.96 8.71 8.71
C ILE A 170 18.83 7.52 8.28
N LEU A 171 18.90 7.33 6.97
CA LEU A 171 19.88 6.44 6.35
C LEU A 171 20.93 7.29 5.62
N GLN A 172 22.20 6.93 5.75
CA GLN A 172 23.31 7.58 5.05
C GLN A 172 24.17 6.54 4.35
N PHE A 173 24.68 6.87 3.17
CA PHE A 173 25.53 5.98 2.38
C PHE A 173 26.36 6.78 1.37
N TYR A 174 27.41 6.16 0.81
CA TYR A 174 28.27 6.74 -0.22
C TYR A 174 28.05 6.04 -1.57
N VAL A 175 27.94 6.85 -2.61
CA VAL A 175 27.80 6.37 -3.99
C VAL A 175 29.17 6.29 -4.65
N ARG A 176 29.47 5.14 -5.27
CA ARG A 176 30.70 4.96 -6.06
C ARG A 176 30.59 5.58 -7.45
N GLU A 177 31.73 5.67 -8.13
CA GLU A 177 31.77 6.01 -9.55
C GLU A 177 30.98 4.98 -10.37
N PRO A 178 30.34 5.41 -11.48
CA PRO A 178 29.66 4.49 -12.39
C PRO A 178 30.64 3.51 -13.01
N ASP A 179 30.25 2.25 -13.09
CA ASP A 179 30.96 1.18 -13.79
C ASP A 179 30.15 0.73 -15.02
N ASP A 180 30.81 0.09 -15.99
CA ASP A 180 30.18 -0.51 -17.15
C ASP A 180 29.12 -1.57 -16.79
N ASP A 181 29.26 -2.17 -15.60
CA ASP A 181 28.35 -3.15 -15.00
C ASP A 181 27.13 -2.51 -14.32
N ASP A 182 27.06 -1.18 -14.17
CA ASP A 182 25.88 -0.48 -13.61
C ASP A 182 24.71 -0.39 -14.61
N LYS A 183 24.88 -0.96 -15.80
CA LYS A 183 23.81 -1.10 -16.77
C LYS A 183 22.82 -2.11 -16.21
N THR A 184 21.62 -1.63 -15.90
CA THR A 184 20.53 -2.51 -15.48
C THR A 184 20.12 -3.36 -16.67
N ASP A 185 20.13 -4.68 -16.48
CA ASP A 185 19.53 -5.57 -17.46
C ASP A 185 18.06 -5.20 -17.66
N PRO A 186 17.52 -5.34 -18.88
CA PRO A 186 16.10 -5.15 -19.09
C PRO A 186 15.34 -6.10 -18.16
N PRO A 187 14.28 -5.64 -17.50
CA PRO A 187 13.51 -6.48 -16.59
C PRO A 187 13.01 -7.69 -17.38
N GLU A 188 13.08 -8.87 -16.75
CA GLU A 188 12.43 -10.06 -17.31
C GLU A 188 10.96 -9.72 -17.61
N PRO A 189 10.43 -10.19 -18.75
CA PRO A 189 9.04 -9.95 -19.09
C PRO A 189 8.14 -10.58 -18.03
N ALA A 190 7.17 -9.80 -17.55
CA ALA A 190 6.14 -10.31 -16.67
C ALA A 190 5.29 -11.37 -17.39
N PRO A 191 4.78 -12.39 -16.69
CA PRO A 191 3.84 -13.34 -17.25
C PRO A 191 2.54 -12.64 -17.64
N THR A 192 1.87 -13.17 -18.67
CA THR A 192 0.48 -12.83 -19.03
C THR A 192 -0.51 -13.63 -18.18
N LEU A 193 -1.77 -13.25 -18.19
CA LEU A 193 -2.81 -14.04 -17.53
C LEU A 193 -2.91 -15.43 -18.15
N THR A 194 -2.79 -15.53 -19.48
CA THR A 194 -2.71 -16.82 -20.19
C THR A 194 -1.58 -17.71 -19.66
N ASP A 195 -0.42 -17.15 -19.33
CA ASP A 195 0.69 -17.92 -18.74
C ASP A 195 0.31 -18.50 -17.38
N LEU A 196 -0.47 -17.79 -16.55
CA LEU A 196 -0.94 -18.28 -15.24
C LEU A 196 -1.90 -19.49 -15.33
N PHE A 197 -2.43 -19.78 -16.53
CA PHE A 197 -3.28 -20.93 -16.82
C PHE A 197 -2.49 -22.13 -17.40
N ALA A 198 -1.22 -21.95 -17.76
CA ALA A 198 -0.39 -23.02 -18.32
C ALA A 198 -0.25 -24.20 -17.32
N PRO A 199 -0.01 -25.44 -17.78
CA PRO A 199 0.12 -26.59 -16.89
C PRO A 199 1.12 -26.36 -15.74
N GLY A 200 0.68 -26.59 -14.51
CA GLY A 200 1.50 -26.41 -13.31
C GLY A 200 1.46 -24.99 -12.72
N GLN A 201 0.72 -24.06 -13.33
CA GLN A 201 0.56 -22.69 -12.83
C GLN A 201 -0.68 -22.54 -11.94
N VAL A 202 -0.78 -21.41 -11.25
CA VAL A 202 -1.76 -21.15 -10.17
C VAL A 202 -3.23 -21.27 -10.62
N PHE A 203 -3.56 -20.87 -11.85
CA PHE A 203 -4.91 -20.99 -12.40
C PHE A 203 -5.11 -22.23 -13.28
N SER A 204 -4.07 -23.04 -13.47
CA SER A 204 -4.13 -24.24 -14.30
C SER A 204 -5.15 -25.26 -13.76
N ALA A 205 -5.90 -25.92 -14.65
CA ALA A 205 -7.03 -26.79 -14.29
C ALA A 205 -6.72 -27.87 -13.23
N ASN A 206 -5.46 -28.30 -13.12
CA ASN A 206 -5.03 -29.33 -12.19
C ASN A 206 -4.48 -28.77 -10.85
N ASN A 207 -4.34 -27.45 -10.71
CA ASN A 207 -3.95 -26.81 -9.45
C ASN A 207 -5.19 -26.64 -8.56
N PRO A 208 -5.23 -27.21 -7.33
CA PRO A 208 -6.40 -27.14 -6.46
C PRO A 208 -6.65 -25.75 -5.85
N ALA A 209 -5.65 -24.87 -5.77
CA ALA A 209 -5.69 -23.62 -5.01
C ALA A 209 -6.88 -22.71 -5.34
N CYS A 210 -7.27 -22.63 -6.62
CA CYS A 210 -8.39 -21.81 -7.09
C CYS A 210 -9.50 -22.64 -7.74
N SER A 211 -9.61 -23.92 -7.38
CA SER A 211 -10.50 -24.87 -8.06
C SER A 211 -12.00 -24.55 -7.92
N CYS A 212 -12.44 -23.98 -6.80
CA CYS A 212 -13.82 -23.54 -6.58
C CYS A 212 -14.28 -22.46 -7.58
N HIS A 213 -13.34 -21.70 -8.15
CA HIS A 213 -13.64 -20.70 -9.18
C HIS A 213 -13.77 -21.29 -10.59
N ARG A 214 -13.74 -22.61 -10.73
CA ARG A 214 -13.85 -23.33 -12.01
C ARG A 214 -14.97 -24.34 -12.05
N ASP A 215 -15.52 -24.69 -10.89
CA ASP A 215 -16.64 -25.59 -10.77
C ASP A 215 -17.95 -24.80 -10.96
N PRO A 216 -18.72 -25.02 -12.04
CA PRO A 216 -19.95 -24.29 -12.30
C PRO A 216 -21.02 -24.43 -11.20
N ASP A 217 -20.92 -25.46 -10.36
CA ASP A 217 -21.86 -25.71 -9.27
C ASP A 217 -21.43 -25.01 -7.95
N ASP A 218 -20.27 -24.36 -7.91
CA ASP A 218 -19.77 -23.62 -6.73
C ASP A 218 -20.14 -22.13 -6.79
N LEU A 219 -20.53 -21.55 -5.65
CA LEU A 219 -20.87 -20.13 -5.54
C LEU A 219 -19.66 -19.21 -5.82
N ALA A 220 -18.44 -19.71 -5.68
CA ALA A 220 -17.22 -18.98 -6.02
C ALA A 220 -17.10 -18.73 -7.53
N TYR A 221 -17.51 -19.70 -8.36
CA TYR A 221 -17.55 -19.58 -9.82
C TYR A 221 -18.46 -18.44 -10.28
N GLU A 222 -19.67 -18.32 -9.71
CA GLU A 222 -20.60 -17.23 -10.06
C GLU A 222 -20.05 -15.83 -9.74
N ARG A 223 -19.15 -15.74 -8.75
CA ARG A 223 -18.53 -14.46 -8.34
C ARG A 223 -17.30 -14.12 -9.17
N LEU A 224 -16.54 -15.13 -9.55
CA LEU A 224 -15.34 -15.02 -10.35
C LEU A 224 -15.10 -16.35 -11.07
N ASP A 225 -15.23 -16.31 -12.40
CA ASP A 225 -14.96 -17.44 -13.28
C ASP A 225 -13.47 -17.48 -13.64
N LEU A 226 -12.77 -18.54 -13.21
CA LEU A 226 -11.38 -18.83 -13.56
C LEU A 226 -11.27 -20.06 -14.46
N SER A 227 -12.30 -20.40 -15.24
CA SER A 227 -12.31 -21.54 -16.15
C SER A 227 -11.52 -21.29 -17.44
N SER A 228 -11.37 -20.02 -17.84
CA SER A 228 -10.57 -19.60 -18.98
C SER A 228 -9.82 -18.28 -18.70
N PRO A 229 -8.69 -18.00 -19.38
CA PRO A 229 -8.02 -16.71 -19.28
C PRO A 229 -8.92 -15.53 -19.64
N GLN A 230 -9.81 -15.71 -20.63
CA GLN A 230 -10.69 -14.64 -21.10
C GLN A 230 -11.74 -14.27 -20.05
N ASP A 231 -12.38 -15.27 -19.43
CA ASP A 231 -13.40 -15.06 -18.40
C ASP A 231 -12.75 -14.53 -17.11
N ALA A 232 -11.57 -15.06 -16.75
CA ALA A 232 -10.77 -14.55 -15.64
C ALA A 232 -10.37 -13.10 -15.82
N PHE A 233 -9.94 -12.69 -17.03
CA PHE A 233 -9.60 -11.29 -17.31
C PHE A 233 -10.81 -10.38 -17.10
N ALA A 234 -11.99 -10.81 -17.57
CA ALA A 234 -13.24 -10.07 -17.43
C ALA A 234 -13.68 -9.94 -15.97
N GLY A 235 -13.39 -10.93 -15.12
CA GLY A 235 -13.71 -10.91 -13.68
C GLY A 235 -12.65 -10.24 -12.80
N LEU A 236 -11.38 -10.28 -13.17
CA LEU A 236 -10.26 -9.76 -12.36
C LEU A 236 -9.91 -8.31 -12.70
N VAL A 237 -9.80 -7.98 -14.00
CA VAL A 237 -9.16 -6.73 -14.45
C VAL A 237 -10.18 -5.67 -14.87
N LEU A 238 -11.23 -6.07 -15.56
CA LEU A 238 -12.25 -5.13 -16.06
C LEU A 238 -13.12 -4.49 -14.96
N PRO A 239 -13.45 -5.15 -13.83
CA PRO A 239 -14.31 -4.56 -12.83
C PRO A 239 -13.61 -3.42 -12.08
N THR A 240 -14.21 -2.23 -12.12
CA THR A 240 -13.70 -1.03 -11.42
C THR A 240 -14.26 -0.85 -10.02
N ARG A 241 -15.17 -1.74 -9.59
CA ARG A 241 -15.79 -1.67 -8.28
C ARG A 241 -14.73 -1.88 -7.19
N ARG A 242 -14.70 -0.96 -6.23
CA ARG A 242 -13.86 -1.07 -5.04
C ARG A 242 -14.33 -2.22 -4.14
N GLN A 243 -13.37 -3.01 -3.69
CA GLN A 243 -13.53 -4.07 -2.71
C GLN A 243 -13.44 -3.52 -1.28
N SER A 244 -13.40 -4.38 -0.27
CA SER A 244 -13.50 -3.95 1.14
C SER A 244 -12.35 -3.05 1.60
N THR A 245 -11.18 -3.17 0.97
CA THR A 245 -9.96 -2.38 1.25
C THR A 245 -9.96 -1.02 0.56
N GLY A 246 -10.91 -0.79 -0.36
CA GLY A 246 -11.01 0.44 -1.15
C GLY A 246 -10.36 0.36 -2.53
N PHE A 247 -9.74 -0.78 -2.87
CA PHE A 247 -9.11 -1.02 -4.16
C PHE A 247 -9.95 -1.94 -5.07
N PRO A 248 -9.84 -1.82 -6.41
CA PRO A 248 -10.35 -2.81 -7.36
C PRO A 248 -9.76 -4.21 -7.13
N MET A 249 -10.33 -5.21 -7.81
CA MET A 249 -9.82 -6.59 -7.75
C MET A 249 -8.35 -6.66 -8.21
N VAL A 250 -8.05 -6.12 -9.39
CA VAL A 250 -6.69 -5.92 -9.89
C VAL A 250 -6.49 -4.47 -10.33
N VAL A 251 -5.37 -3.88 -9.92
CA VAL A 251 -4.90 -2.58 -10.40
C VAL A 251 -3.62 -2.78 -11.19
N PRO A 252 -3.66 -2.68 -12.53
CA PRO A 252 -2.49 -2.85 -13.38
C PRO A 252 -1.30 -1.99 -12.90
N ARG A 253 -0.12 -2.61 -12.86
CA ARG A 253 1.16 -2.03 -12.40
C ARG A 253 1.23 -1.67 -10.92
N ARG A 254 0.19 -1.94 -10.13
CA ARG A 254 0.16 -1.62 -8.69
C ARG A 254 -0.28 -2.84 -7.87
N PRO A 255 0.61 -3.82 -7.65
CA PRO A 255 0.28 -5.03 -6.89
C PRO A 255 -0.18 -4.74 -5.46
N SER A 256 0.47 -3.79 -4.77
CA SER A 256 0.08 -3.40 -3.40
C SER A 256 -1.32 -2.79 -3.32
N GLU A 257 -1.79 -2.18 -4.41
CA GLU A 257 -3.13 -1.61 -4.55
C GLU A 257 -4.13 -2.55 -5.21
N SER A 258 -3.84 -3.85 -5.30
CA SER A 258 -4.74 -4.84 -5.88
C SER A 258 -5.37 -5.69 -4.78
N PHE A 259 -6.71 -5.71 -4.68
CA PHE A 259 -7.40 -6.51 -3.67
C PHE A 259 -7.07 -8.00 -3.80
N LEU A 260 -6.79 -8.50 -5.00
CA LEU A 260 -6.36 -9.88 -5.23
C LEU A 260 -5.11 -10.22 -4.41
N VAL A 261 -4.09 -9.36 -4.39
CA VAL A 261 -2.88 -9.60 -3.58
C VAL A 261 -3.23 -9.56 -2.09
N GLN A 262 -4.07 -8.62 -1.69
CA GLN A 262 -4.42 -8.38 -0.30
C GLN A 262 -5.23 -9.54 0.31
N VAL A 263 -6.12 -10.17 -0.46
CA VAL A 263 -6.93 -11.33 0.00
C VAL A 263 -6.15 -12.65 0.03
N LEU A 264 -5.02 -12.71 -0.69
CA LEU A 264 -4.11 -13.85 -0.67
C LEU A 264 -3.11 -13.81 0.50
N LEU A 265 -2.92 -12.63 1.09
CA LEU A 265 -2.07 -12.44 2.27
C LEU A 265 -2.82 -12.81 3.55
N ARG A 266 -2.04 -13.27 4.53
CA ARG A 266 -2.50 -13.65 5.86
C ARG A 266 -1.69 -12.91 6.92
N ASP A 267 -2.30 -12.69 8.08
CA ASP A 267 -1.58 -12.27 9.28
C ASP A 267 -0.85 -13.45 9.95
N ASP A 268 -0.15 -13.16 11.05
CA ASP A 268 0.64 -14.15 11.80
C ASP A 268 -0.22 -15.27 12.42
N ASP A 269 -1.52 -15.01 12.64
CA ASP A 269 -2.51 -15.99 13.11
C ASP A 269 -3.12 -16.80 11.93
N GLY A 270 -2.64 -16.56 10.71
CA GLY A 270 -3.10 -17.20 9.49
C GLY A 270 -4.49 -16.72 9.01
N GLN A 271 -5.01 -15.62 9.58
CA GLN A 271 -6.29 -15.03 9.21
C GLN A 271 -6.13 -14.05 8.04
N ALA A 272 -7.24 -13.62 7.44
CA ALA A 272 -7.20 -12.55 6.44
C ALA A 272 -6.71 -11.25 7.08
N LEU A 273 -5.98 -10.45 6.31
CA LEU A 273 -5.53 -9.14 6.76
C LEU A 273 -6.70 -8.27 7.24
N HIS A 274 -6.44 -7.46 8.27
CA HIS A 274 -7.46 -6.63 8.90
C HIS A 274 -8.27 -5.79 7.89
N GLY A 275 -9.61 -5.90 7.92
CA GLY A 275 -10.50 -5.17 7.01
C GLY A 275 -10.65 -5.77 5.59
N VAL A 276 -9.91 -6.82 5.25
CA VAL A 276 -10.25 -7.69 4.12
C VAL A 276 -11.52 -8.46 4.49
N ARG A 277 -12.55 -8.39 3.62
CA ARG A 277 -13.84 -9.01 3.90
C ARG A 277 -13.90 -10.41 3.27
N GLY A 278 -14.06 -11.41 4.12
CA GLY A 278 -14.15 -12.82 3.74
C GLY A 278 -13.04 -13.62 4.42
N ASP A 279 -13.05 -14.92 4.19
CA ASP A 279 -11.96 -15.80 4.61
C ASP A 279 -10.73 -15.56 3.72
N PRO A 280 -9.51 -15.76 4.23
CA PRO A 280 -8.30 -15.67 3.40
C PRO A 280 -8.35 -16.70 2.26
N MET A 281 -7.78 -16.34 1.12
CA MET A 281 -7.79 -17.19 -0.07
C MET A 281 -6.39 -17.73 -0.39
N PRO A 282 -6.26 -18.99 -0.86
CA PRO A 282 -7.24 -20.08 -0.76
C PRO A 282 -7.62 -20.37 0.69
N PRO A 283 -8.80 -20.95 0.98
CA PRO A 283 -9.27 -21.14 2.36
C PRO A 283 -8.37 -22.09 3.18
N ASP A 284 -7.96 -23.20 2.57
CA ASP A 284 -7.29 -24.30 3.29
C ASP A 284 -5.84 -24.00 3.70
N ALA A 285 -5.09 -23.31 2.84
CA ALA A 285 -3.67 -23.01 3.04
C ALA A 285 -3.25 -21.76 2.22
N PRO A 286 -2.23 -21.02 2.66
CA PRO A 286 -1.64 -19.95 1.85
C PRO A 286 -1.08 -20.50 0.54
N LEU A 287 -1.05 -19.65 -0.49
CA LEU A 287 -0.37 -19.98 -1.73
C LEU A 287 1.14 -20.18 -1.48
N PRO A 288 1.78 -21.16 -2.15
CA PRO A 288 3.21 -21.21 -2.25
C PRO A 288 3.77 -19.90 -2.82
N TYR A 289 4.93 -19.48 -2.30
CA TYR A 289 5.57 -18.25 -2.73
C TYR A 289 5.73 -18.09 -4.25
N PRO A 290 6.14 -19.12 -5.03
CA PRO A 290 6.24 -19.00 -6.49
C PRO A 290 4.90 -18.68 -7.18
N GLU A 291 3.78 -19.18 -6.65
CA GLU A 291 2.45 -18.92 -7.21
C GLU A 291 2.00 -17.49 -6.91
N MET A 292 2.25 -17.01 -5.68
CA MET A 292 2.00 -15.63 -5.29
C MET A 292 2.86 -14.64 -6.09
N LEU A 293 4.14 -14.98 -6.29
CA LEU A 293 5.07 -14.23 -7.12
C LEU A 293 4.58 -14.13 -8.57
N ALA A 294 4.08 -15.22 -9.16
CA ALA A 294 3.57 -15.21 -10.53
C ALA A 294 2.38 -14.24 -10.70
N ILE A 295 1.46 -14.22 -9.73
CA ILE A 295 0.32 -13.27 -9.71
C ILE A 295 0.84 -11.83 -9.59
N VAL A 296 1.75 -11.56 -8.65
CA VAL A 296 2.27 -10.21 -8.47
C VAL A 296 3.04 -9.72 -9.68
N ARG A 297 3.87 -10.57 -10.29
CA ARG A 297 4.60 -10.23 -11.52
C ARG A 297 3.66 -9.96 -12.68
N TRP A 298 2.59 -10.73 -12.83
CA TRP A 298 1.54 -10.43 -13.82
C TRP A 298 0.92 -9.05 -13.59
N ILE A 299 0.56 -8.70 -12.36
CA ILE A 299 -0.01 -7.39 -12.02
C ILE A 299 1.00 -6.27 -12.27
N GLU A 300 2.25 -6.43 -11.81
CA GLU A 300 3.35 -5.49 -12.04
C GLU A 300 3.56 -5.22 -13.54
N GLY A 301 3.51 -6.28 -14.36
CA GLY A 301 3.57 -6.23 -15.83
C GLY A 301 2.41 -5.50 -16.51
N GLY A 302 1.42 -5.05 -15.75
CA GLY A 302 0.24 -4.36 -16.27
C GLY A 302 -0.98 -5.26 -16.46
N ALA A 303 -0.98 -6.44 -15.84
CA ALA A 303 -2.11 -7.37 -15.82
C ALA A 303 -2.62 -7.73 -17.23
N LEU A 304 -1.71 -8.08 -18.15
CA LEU A 304 -2.03 -8.39 -19.54
C LEU A 304 -2.82 -9.71 -19.67
N PRO A 305 -3.76 -9.84 -20.63
CA PRO A 305 -4.52 -11.08 -20.85
C PRO A 305 -3.65 -12.23 -21.39
#